data_AF-A0A356K482-F1
#
_entry.id   AF-A0A356K482-F1
#
_cell.length_a   1.000
_cell.length_b   1.000
_cell.length_c   1.000
_cell.angle_alpha   90.00
_cell.angle_beta   90.00
_cell.angle_gamma   90.00
#
_symmetry.space_group_name_H-M   'P 1'
#
loop_
_entity.id
_entity.type
_entity.pdbx_description
1 polymer ?
#
loop_
_entity_poly.entity_id
_entity_poly.type
_entity_poly.pdbx_seq_one_letter_code
_entity_poly.pdbx_strand_id
1 'polypeptide(L)'
;MLKLLFSKEYIFLWLIVILIPIIQKKVIGFFGEFWVKLELKKLKKDYKVLNNVIIRTIDNSTHQIDHIVVSKYSIFVIETKQINGYIKGNDYDKNWTVKRGKNTYYINNPVHQNYGHIKALSEVLGINTDKFISIVCISSQAKVRVNSKFVVRIYMLVKYIKSYTNELLSNYIEVYNTLVSRNIKGYTNSRMHVKSVKEIKKVTANDLIKKCPLCGGELVNRQSKYGSFIGCSNYPRCKFKK
;
A
#
# COMPACT_ATOMS: atom_id res chain seq x y z
N MET A 1 -18.79 -46.30 -4.41
CA MET A 1 -18.16 -45.26 -3.57
C MET A 1 -17.55 -44.12 -4.40
N LEU A 2 -16.69 -44.39 -5.40
CA LEU A 2 -16.13 -43.33 -6.26
C LEU A 2 -17.17 -42.57 -7.11
N LYS A 3 -18.19 -43.26 -7.65
CA LYS A 3 -19.26 -42.64 -8.47
C LYS A 3 -20.14 -41.65 -7.68
N LEU A 4 -20.23 -41.79 -6.35
CA LEU A 4 -20.96 -40.86 -5.47
C LEU A 4 -20.17 -39.56 -5.27
N LEU A 5 -18.84 -39.60 -5.24
CA LEU A 5 -18.00 -38.41 -5.07
C LEU A 5 -18.05 -37.45 -6.27
N PHE A 6 -18.48 -37.92 -7.44
CA PHE A 6 -18.59 -37.15 -8.69
C PHE A 6 -20.05 -36.95 -9.15
N SER A 7 -21.04 -37.24 -8.30
CA SER A 7 -22.42 -36.89 -8.64
C SER A 7 -22.59 -35.36 -8.61
N LYS A 8 -23.56 -34.85 -9.38
CA LYS A 8 -23.77 -33.40 -9.55
C LYS A 8 -24.00 -32.69 -8.22
N GLU A 9 -24.58 -33.36 -7.23
CA GLU A 9 -24.81 -32.83 -5.88
C GLU A 9 -23.50 -32.59 -5.12
N TYR A 10 -22.49 -33.47 -5.25
CA TYR A 10 -21.22 -33.34 -4.54
C TYR A 10 -20.20 -32.45 -5.28
N ILE A 11 -20.32 -32.30 -6.61
CA ILE A 11 -19.50 -31.33 -7.36
C ILE A 11 -19.74 -29.90 -6.84
N PHE A 12 -20.99 -29.55 -6.53
CA PHE A 12 -21.34 -28.26 -5.95
C PHE A 12 -20.72 -28.06 -4.55
N LEU A 13 -20.75 -29.09 -3.70
CA LEU A 13 -20.10 -29.06 -2.39
C LEU A 13 -18.58 -28.90 -2.50
N TRP A 14 -17.93 -29.61 -3.44
CA TRP A 14 -16.50 -29.45 -3.71
C TRP A 14 -16.16 -28.04 -4.23
N LEU A 15 -16.99 -27.46 -5.10
CA LEU A 15 -16.83 -26.08 -5.55
C LEU A 15 -16.93 -25.09 -4.38
N ILE A 16 -17.87 -25.29 -3.45
CA ILE A 16 -17.98 -24.47 -2.23
C ILE A 16 -16.70 -24.59 -1.38
N VAL A 17 -16.23 -25.80 -1.11
CA VAL A 17 -15.01 -26.05 -0.30
C VAL A 17 -13.79 -25.37 -0.93
N ILE A 18 -13.65 -25.41 -2.26
CA ILE A 18 -12.56 -24.76 -3.00
C ILE A 18 -12.69 -23.23 -2.97
N LEU A 19 -13.90 -22.69 -3.03
CA LEU A 19 -14.15 -21.24 -3.06
C LEU A 19 -14.05 -20.58 -1.67
N ILE A 20 -14.34 -21.31 -0.59
CA ILE A 20 -14.34 -20.79 0.79
C ILE A 20 -13.03 -20.05 1.14
N PRO A 21 -11.81 -20.60 0.92
CA PRO A 21 -10.58 -19.90 1.25
C PRO A 21 -10.36 -18.60 0.46
N ILE A 22 -10.84 -18.56 -0.78
CA ILE A 22 -10.73 -17.37 -1.65
C ILE A 22 -11.67 -16.28 -1.15
N ILE A 23 -12.91 -16.64 -0.83
CA ILE A 23 -13.93 -15.75 -0.28
C ILE A 23 -13.44 -15.20 1.07
N GLN A 24 -12.95 -16.06 1.96
CA GLN A 24 -12.42 -15.67 3.27
C GLN A 24 -11.31 -14.60 3.17
N LYS A 25 -10.35 -14.76 2.27
CA LYS A 25 -9.28 -13.75 2.07
C LYS A 25 -9.82 -12.39 1.65
N LYS A 26 -10.78 -12.36 0.72
CA LYS A 26 -11.43 -11.13 0.27
C LYS A 26 -12.21 -10.46 1.40
N VAL A 27 -12.97 -11.25 2.16
CA VAL A 27 -13.76 -10.78 3.30
C VAL A 27 -12.86 -10.18 4.38
N ILE A 28 -11.73 -10.81 4.70
CA ILE A 28 -10.76 -10.29 5.67
C ILE A 28 -10.19 -8.93 5.23
N GLY A 29 -9.82 -8.80 3.95
CA GLY A 29 -9.35 -7.53 3.38
C GLY A 29 -10.40 -6.44 3.50
N PHE A 30 -11.63 -6.74 3.08
CA PHE A 30 -12.78 -5.84 3.18
C PHE A 30 -13.03 -5.33 4.61
N PHE A 31 -12.99 -6.22 5.62
CA PHE A 31 -13.13 -5.78 7.01
C PHE A 31 -11.98 -4.86 7.45
N GLY A 32 -10.75 -5.13 6.99
CA GLY A 32 -9.62 -4.22 7.22
C GLY A 32 -9.91 -2.80 6.74
N GLU A 33 -10.29 -2.67 5.46
CA GLU A 33 -10.65 -1.40 4.83
C GLU A 33 -11.85 -0.74 5.54
N PHE A 34 -12.85 -1.53 5.93
CA PHE A 34 -14.01 -1.05 6.67
C PHE A 34 -13.63 -0.41 8.01
N TRP A 35 -12.74 -1.04 8.79
CA TRP A 35 -12.29 -0.48 10.07
C TRP A 35 -11.49 0.82 9.87
N VAL A 36 -10.60 0.86 8.87
CA VAL A 36 -9.84 2.07 8.54
C VAL A 36 -10.77 3.20 8.11
N LYS A 37 -11.77 2.91 7.27
CA LYS A 37 -12.82 3.87 6.90
C LYS A 37 -13.54 4.44 8.12
N LEU A 38 -13.90 3.60 9.09
CA LEU A 38 -14.55 4.06 10.33
C LEU A 38 -13.62 4.95 11.16
N GLU A 39 -12.33 4.60 11.26
CA GLU A 39 -11.34 5.41 11.98
C GLU A 39 -11.17 6.80 11.34
N LEU A 40 -11.10 6.85 10.01
CA LEU A 40 -10.96 8.10 9.25
C LEU A 40 -12.16 9.05 9.39
N LYS A 41 -13.36 8.56 9.74
CA LYS A 41 -14.52 9.43 10.03
C LYS A 41 -14.31 10.35 11.23
N LYS A 42 -13.32 10.07 12.10
CA LYS A 42 -12.95 10.93 13.24
C LYS A 42 -12.15 12.18 12.82
N LEU A 43 -11.76 12.29 11.55
CA LEU A 43 -11.18 13.50 10.99
C LEU A 43 -12.27 14.58 10.81
N LYS A 44 -11.94 15.84 11.09
CA LYS A 44 -12.88 16.98 11.01
C LYS A 44 -13.05 17.48 9.56
N LYS A 45 -13.93 18.48 9.36
CA LYS A 45 -14.33 19.03 8.04
C LYS A 45 -13.18 19.44 7.10
N ASP A 46 -12.03 19.79 7.66
CA ASP A 46 -10.82 20.20 6.92
C ASP A 46 -10.11 19.04 6.20
N TYR A 47 -10.53 17.81 6.47
CA TYR A 47 -10.03 16.59 5.83
C TYR A 47 -11.14 15.98 4.98
N LYS A 48 -10.89 15.81 3.69
CA LYS A 48 -11.78 15.14 2.75
C LYS A 48 -11.34 13.70 2.56
N VAL A 49 -12.22 12.74 2.84
CA VAL A 49 -11.89 11.31 2.80
C VAL A 49 -12.58 10.65 1.61
N LEU A 50 -11.79 9.95 0.79
CA LEU A 50 -12.25 9.07 -0.28
C LEU A 50 -11.85 7.63 0.05
N ASN A 51 -12.69 6.67 -0.33
CA ASN A 51 -12.46 5.25 -0.10
C ASN A 51 -12.66 4.50 -1.43
N ASN A 52 -11.87 3.45 -1.66
CA ASN A 52 -11.94 2.60 -2.84
C ASN A 52 -11.87 3.41 -4.14
N VAL A 53 -10.85 4.27 -4.24
CA VAL A 53 -10.65 5.13 -5.40
C VAL A 53 -9.96 4.33 -6.49
N ILE A 54 -10.51 4.34 -7.69
CA ILE A 54 -9.90 3.72 -8.86
C ILE A 54 -9.57 4.82 -9.86
N ILE A 55 -8.28 4.98 -10.15
CA ILE A 55 -7.78 5.91 -11.15
C ILE A 55 -7.20 5.17 -12.35
N ARG A 56 -7.16 5.86 -13.49
CA ARG A 56 -6.50 5.42 -14.72
C ARG A 56 -5.43 6.44 -15.11
N THR A 57 -4.22 5.95 -15.35
CA THR A 57 -3.06 6.72 -15.84
C THR A 57 -3.11 6.90 -17.36
N ILE A 58 -2.20 7.70 -17.92
CA ILE A 58 -2.18 8.03 -19.35
C ILE A 58 -1.91 6.78 -20.21
N ASP A 59 -1.09 5.86 -19.70
CA ASP A 59 -0.80 4.55 -20.30
C ASP A 59 -1.95 3.52 -20.18
N ASN A 60 -3.13 3.96 -19.76
CA ASN A 60 -4.32 3.15 -19.47
C ASN A 60 -4.18 2.12 -18.33
N SER A 61 -3.10 2.17 -17.53
CA SER A 61 -2.99 1.33 -16.34
C SER A 61 -4.00 1.77 -15.26
N THR A 62 -4.51 0.81 -14.48
CA THR A 62 -5.49 1.10 -13.40
C THR A 62 -4.92 0.81 -12.01
N HIS A 63 -5.16 1.74 -11.10
CA HIS A 63 -4.74 1.66 -9.70
C HIS A 63 -5.96 1.80 -8.79
N GLN A 64 -6.22 0.77 -7.98
CA GLN A 64 -7.15 0.85 -6.86
C GLN A 64 -6.39 1.31 -5.62
N ILE A 65 -6.96 2.25 -4.88
CA ILE A 65 -6.38 2.88 -3.70
C ILE A 65 -7.42 2.81 -2.59
N ASP A 66 -7.08 2.17 -1.47
CA ASP A 66 -8.03 1.85 -0.41
C ASP A 66 -8.62 3.12 0.21
N HIS A 67 -7.76 4.06 0.64
CA HIS A 67 -8.22 5.35 1.14
C HIS A 67 -7.30 6.50 0.73
N ILE A 68 -7.91 7.65 0.45
CA ILE A 68 -7.21 8.92 0.23
C ILE A 68 -7.80 9.95 1.19
N VAL A 69 -6.94 10.67 1.91
CA VAL A 69 -7.34 11.84 2.68
C VAL A 69 -6.69 13.07 2.07
N VAL A 70 -7.50 14.06 1.69
CA VAL A 70 -7.05 15.32 1.11
C VAL A 70 -7.31 16.44 2.10
N SER A 71 -6.29 17.25 2.37
CA SER A 71 -6.38 18.41 3.27
C SER A 71 -5.42 19.50 2.81
N LYS A 72 -5.51 20.69 3.42
CA LYS A 72 -4.54 21.77 3.18
C LYS A 72 -3.09 21.42 3.54
N TYR A 73 -2.89 20.39 4.38
CA TYR A 73 -1.56 19.96 4.82
C TYR A 73 -0.89 19.01 3.82
N SER A 74 -1.64 18.05 3.28
CA SER A 74 -1.12 17.03 2.35
C SER A 74 -2.25 16.14 1.79
N ILE A 75 -1.88 15.30 0.81
CA ILE A 75 -2.64 14.17 0.28
C ILE A 75 -2.09 12.88 0.92
N PHE A 76 -2.83 12.30 1.87
CA PHE A 76 -2.46 11.04 2.51
C PHE A 76 -3.02 9.87 1.71
N VAL A 77 -2.13 9.00 1.23
CA VAL A 77 -2.49 7.79 0.47
C VAL A 77 -2.30 6.60 1.40
N ILE A 78 -3.39 5.89 1.66
CA ILE A 78 -3.45 4.87 2.71
C ILE A 78 -3.71 3.52 2.07
N GLU A 79 -2.74 2.62 2.20
CA GLU A 79 -2.85 1.21 1.86
C GLU A 79 -3.22 0.41 3.12
N THR A 80 -4.29 -0.36 3.09
CA THR A 80 -4.78 -1.10 4.24
C THR A 80 -4.33 -2.56 4.18
N LYS A 81 -3.76 -3.07 5.27
CA LYS A 81 -3.42 -4.50 5.40
C LYS A 81 -4.03 -5.12 6.66
N GLN A 82 -4.94 -6.06 6.43
CA GLN A 82 -5.49 -6.92 7.49
C GLN A 82 -4.72 -8.24 7.57
N ILE A 83 -3.69 -8.27 8.40
CA ILE A 83 -2.79 -9.43 8.52
C ILE A 83 -2.53 -9.73 9.98
N ASN A 84 -2.93 -10.90 10.48
CA ASN A 84 -2.62 -11.35 11.84
C ASN A 84 -1.25 -12.06 11.91
N GLY A 85 -0.69 -12.18 13.11
CA GLY A 85 0.59 -12.85 13.39
C GLY A 85 1.73 -11.89 13.70
N TYR A 86 2.95 -12.33 13.45
CA TYR A 86 4.17 -11.53 13.62
C TYR A 86 4.72 -11.12 12.25
N ILE A 87 4.83 -9.81 12.00
CA ILE A 87 5.26 -9.24 10.72
C ILE A 87 6.67 -8.69 10.87
N LYS A 88 7.60 -9.07 9.99
CA LYS A 88 8.98 -8.58 9.94
C LYS A 88 9.34 -8.14 8.52
N GLY A 89 10.08 -7.04 8.42
CA GLY A 89 10.63 -6.55 7.15
C GLY A 89 11.16 -5.12 7.28
N ASN A 90 11.46 -4.50 6.16
CA ASN A 90 11.78 -3.09 6.03
C ASN A 90 11.24 -2.51 4.71
N ASP A 91 11.41 -1.20 4.51
CA ASP A 91 10.93 -0.48 3.31
C ASP A 91 11.58 -0.93 1.99
N TYR A 92 12.75 -1.59 2.03
CA TYR A 92 13.52 -2.00 0.85
C TYR A 92 13.36 -3.47 0.51
N ASP A 93 12.77 -4.26 1.40
CA ASP A 93 12.53 -5.66 1.13
C ASP A 93 11.47 -5.79 0.02
N LYS A 94 11.68 -6.70 -0.93
CA LYS A 94 10.66 -7.03 -1.94
C LYS A 94 9.39 -7.58 -1.27
N ASN A 95 9.57 -8.37 -0.23
CA ASN A 95 8.52 -9.02 0.51
C ASN A 95 8.72 -8.85 2.02
N TRP A 96 7.62 -8.72 2.76
CA TRP A 96 7.64 -8.89 4.20
C TRP A 96 7.38 -10.34 4.59
N THR A 97 7.95 -10.73 5.72
CA THR A 97 7.74 -12.04 6.32
C THR A 97 6.63 -11.97 7.36
N VAL A 98 5.68 -12.89 7.28
CA VAL A 98 4.57 -13.03 8.24
C VAL A 98 4.64 -14.42 8.88
N LYS A 99 4.88 -14.47 10.18
CA LYS A 99 4.86 -15.71 10.97
C LYS A 99 3.52 -15.86 11.69
N ARG A 100 2.89 -17.03 11.57
CA ARG A 100 1.65 -17.42 12.27
C ARG A 100 1.88 -18.80 12.90
N GLY A 101 2.17 -18.83 14.19
CA GLY A 101 2.61 -20.05 14.86
C GLY A 101 3.89 -20.60 14.22
N LYS A 102 3.85 -21.87 13.79
CA LYS A 102 4.97 -22.53 13.09
C LYS A 102 5.07 -22.14 11.60
N ASN A 103 4.02 -21.55 11.03
CA ASN A 103 3.96 -21.27 9.59
C ASN A 103 4.55 -19.90 9.27
N THR A 104 5.27 -19.81 8.16
CA THR A 104 5.83 -18.57 7.61
C THR A 104 5.31 -18.33 6.21
N TYR A 105 4.86 -17.12 5.94
CA TYR A 105 4.37 -16.69 4.64
C TYR A 105 5.04 -15.38 4.23
N TYR A 106 5.13 -15.13 2.94
CA TYR A 106 5.65 -13.89 2.38
C TYR A 106 4.54 -13.10 1.72
N ILE A 107 4.52 -11.79 1.97
CA ILE A 107 3.63 -10.85 1.30
C ILE A 107 4.47 -9.84 0.53
N ASN A 108 3.98 -9.37 -0.61
CA ASN A 108 4.62 -8.25 -1.29
C ASN A 108 4.66 -7.05 -0.34
N ASN A 109 5.71 -6.25 -0.42
CA ASN A 109 5.87 -5.08 0.43
C ASN A 109 4.79 -4.02 0.11
N PRO A 110 3.87 -3.72 1.05
CA PRO A 110 2.80 -2.75 0.83
C PRO A 110 3.31 -1.31 0.68
N VAL A 111 4.52 -1.00 1.16
CA VAL A 111 5.13 0.32 0.97
C VAL A 111 5.42 0.57 -0.51
N HIS A 112 5.88 -0.46 -1.23
CA HIS A 112 6.13 -0.37 -2.68
C HIS A 112 4.84 -0.22 -3.46
N GLN A 113 3.81 -0.96 -3.06
CA GLN A 113 2.47 -0.84 -3.63
C GLN A 113 1.94 0.59 -3.47
N ASN A 114 1.99 1.14 -2.26
CA ASN A 114 1.50 2.48 -1.97
C ASN A 114 2.31 3.59 -2.67
N TYR A 115 3.62 3.39 -2.83
CA TYR A 115 4.45 4.28 -3.65
C TYR A 115 4.00 4.29 -5.12
N GLY A 116 3.64 3.14 -5.69
CA GLY A 116 3.06 3.07 -7.03
C GLY A 116 1.73 3.83 -7.15
N HIS A 117 0.88 3.76 -6.12
CA HIS A 117 -0.35 4.55 -6.06
C HIS A 117 -0.08 6.06 -6.03
N ILE A 118 0.91 6.51 -5.25
CA ILE A 118 1.33 7.91 -5.21
C ILE A 118 1.85 8.37 -6.57
N LYS A 119 2.64 7.55 -7.28
CA LYS A 119 3.13 7.91 -8.61
C LYS A 119 2.00 8.05 -9.62
N ALA A 120 1.05 7.11 -9.64
CA ALA A 120 -0.12 7.22 -10.49
C ALA A 120 -0.98 8.46 -10.16
N LEU A 121 -1.21 8.75 -8.87
CA LEU A 121 -1.91 9.95 -8.45
C LEU A 121 -1.18 11.24 -8.85
N SER A 122 0.15 11.27 -8.71
CA SER A 122 1.01 12.39 -9.08
C SER A 122 0.91 12.71 -10.58
N GLU A 123 0.97 11.69 -11.43
CA GLU A 123 0.76 11.81 -12.88
C GLU A 123 -0.64 12.32 -13.21
N VAL A 124 -1.67 11.68 -12.66
CA VAL A 124 -3.08 11.99 -12.93
C VAL A 124 -3.42 13.42 -12.48
N LEU A 125 -2.94 13.85 -11.31
CA LEU A 125 -3.26 15.16 -10.75
C LEU A 125 -2.31 16.26 -11.21
N GLY A 126 -1.16 15.94 -11.82
CA GLY A 126 -0.12 16.91 -12.12
C GLY A 126 0.53 17.53 -10.88
N ILE A 127 0.55 16.81 -9.74
CA ILE A 127 1.06 17.29 -8.45
C ILE A 127 2.34 16.55 -8.12
N ASN A 128 3.37 17.25 -7.66
CA ASN A 128 4.63 16.63 -7.24
C ASN A 128 4.46 15.71 -6.02
N THR A 129 5.20 14.61 -6.01
CA THR A 129 5.17 13.57 -4.97
C THR A 129 5.50 14.06 -3.55
N ASP A 130 6.14 15.21 -3.38
CA ASP A 130 6.40 15.82 -2.05
C ASP A 130 5.11 16.25 -1.32
N LYS A 131 4.01 16.44 -2.06
CA LYS A 131 2.70 16.77 -1.50
C LYS A 131 1.93 15.56 -0.98
N PHE A 132 2.46 14.35 -1.17
CA PHE A 132 1.82 13.10 -0.78
C PHE A 132 2.51 12.45 0.42
N ILE A 133 1.71 11.92 1.34
CA ILE A 133 2.19 11.11 2.47
C ILE A 133 1.74 9.67 2.30
N SER A 134 2.72 8.76 2.22
CA SER A 134 2.48 7.31 2.19
C SER A 134 2.16 6.79 3.58
N ILE A 135 1.05 6.05 3.71
CA ILE A 135 0.67 5.34 4.93
C ILE A 135 0.32 3.89 4.57
N VAL A 136 0.99 2.93 5.20
CA VAL A 136 0.54 1.54 5.26
C VAL A 136 -0.14 1.31 6.60
N CYS A 137 -1.46 1.21 6.59
CA CYS A 137 -2.25 1.02 7.81
C CYS A 137 -2.42 -0.48 8.12
N ILE A 138 -1.89 -0.92 9.26
CA ILE A 138 -2.14 -2.26 9.79
C ILE A 138 -3.38 -2.21 10.68
N SER A 139 -4.50 -2.71 10.15
CA SER A 139 -5.81 -2.73 10.83
C SER A 139 -5.96 -3.85 11.86
N SER A 140 -5.03 -4.80 11.87
CA SER A 140 -5.04 -5.96 12.75
C SER A 140 -4.27 -5.75 14.07
N GLN A 141 -4.42 -6.70 14.98
CA GLN A 141 -3.64 -6.80 16.21
C GLN A 141 -2.29 -7.53 16.03
N ALA A 142 -1.79 -7.69 14.79
CA ALA A 142 -0.50 -8.35 14.56
C ALA A 142 0.63 -7.72 15.38
N LYS A 143 1.70 -8.45 15.70
CA LYS A 143 2.95 -7.89 16.24
C LYS A 143 3.81 -7.42 15.07
N VAL A 144 4.02 -6.12 14.93
CA VAL A 144 4.74 -5.52 13.80
C VAL A 144 6.16 -5.16 14.23
N ARG A 145 7.16 -5.78 13.60
CA ARG A 145 8.59 -5.41 13.66
C ARG A 145 9.10 -5.11 12.26
N VAL A 146 8.49 -4.11 11.65
CA VAL A 146 8.92 -3.55 10.36
C VAL A 146 9.68 -2.26 10.64
N ASN A 147 10.89 -2.14 10.11
CA ASN A 147 11.63 -0.88 10.16
C ASN A 147 11.14 0.03 9.03
N SER A 148 10.15 0.87 9.33
CA SER A 148 9.49 1.76 8.37
C SER A 148 8.87 2.95 9.08
N LYS A 149 8.99 4.13 8.47
CA LYS A 149 8.25 5.33 8.90
C LYS A 149 6.84 5.41 8.31
N PHE A 150 6.52 4.59 7.31
CA PHE A 150 5.24 4.62 6.61
C PHE A 150 4.20 3.71 7.25
N VAL A 151 4.61 2.78 8.12
CA VAL A 151 3.72 1.80 8.74
C VAL A 151 3.07 2.38 9.98
N VAL A 152 1.75 2.47 9.96
CA VAL A 152 0.95 3.06 11.03
C VAL A 152 -0.08 2.03 11.52
N ARG A 153 -0.32 1.99 12.83
CA ARG A 153 -1.40 1.20 13.40
C ARG A 153 -2.71 1.95 13.29
N ILE A 154 -3.82 1.24 13.05
CA ILE A 154 -5.14 1.87 12.96
C ILE A 154 -5.46 2.81 14.13
N TYR A 155 -5.16 2.41 15.37
CA TYR A 155 -5.41 3.23 16.56
C TYR A 155 -4.53 4.50 16.64
N MET A 156 -3.46 4.60 15.85
CA MET A 156 -2.61 5.80 15.72
C MET A 156 -2.91 6.60 14.45
N LEU A 157 -3.73 6.08 13.53
CA LEU A 157 -3.88 6.63 12.18
C LEU A 157 -4.31 8.09 12.18
N VAL A 158 -5.38 8.42 12.91
CA VAL A 158 -5.90 9.80 12.98
C VAL A 158 -4.90 10.72 13.66
N LYS A 159 -4.23 10.27 14.73
CA LYS A 159 -3.18 11.05 15.41
C LYS A 159 -2.00 11.31 14.47
N TYR A 160 -1.59 10.33 13.69
CA TYR A 160 -0.51 10.45 12.71
C TYR A 160 -0.87 11.46 11.62
N ILE A 161 -2.05 11.35 11.00
CA ILE A 161 -2.53 12.31 9.99
C ILE A 161 -2.58 13.74 10.56
N LYS A 162 -3.10 13.91 11.78
CA LYS A 162 -3.20 15.22 12.45
C LYS A 162 -1.86 15.80 12.90
N SER A 163 -0.79 15.01 12.92
CA SER A 163 0.55 15.52 13.27
C SER A 163 1.16 16.41 12.18
N TYR A 164 0.61 16.35 10.96
CA TYR A 164 0.98 17.22 9.86
C TYR A 164 0.20 18.53 9.95
N THR A 165 0.91 19.62 10.20
CA THR A 165 0.33 20.96 10.42
C THR A 165 0.84 22.01 9.43
N ASN A 166 1.91 21.73 8.68
CA ASN A 166 2.41 22.64 7.66
C ASN A 166 1.48 22.62 6.45
N GLU A 167 0.99 23.79 6.03
CA GLU A 167 0.09 23.91 4.89
C GLU A 167 0.89 23.86 3.58
N LEU A 168 0.72 22.77 2.83
CA LEU A 168 1.46 22.53 1.59
C LEU A 168 0.57 22.53 0.34
N LEU A 169 -0.76 22.55 0.50
CA LEU A 169 -1.74 22.35 -0.56
C LEU A 169 -2.94 23.31 -0.41
N SER A 170 -2.79 24.55 -0.85
CA SER A 170 -3.86 25.56 -0.76
C SER A 170 -5.12 25.19 -1.57
N ASN A 171 -4.96 24.53 -2.72
CA ASN A 171 -6.05 24.12 -3.62
C ASN A 171 -6.62 22.73 -3.31
N TYR A 172 -6.52 22.24 -2.07
CA TYR A 172 -6.92 20.86 -1.70
C TYR A 172 -8.38 20.49 -2.03
N ILE A 173 -9.29 21.47 -2.08
CA ILE A 173 -10.70 21.25 -2.46
C ILE A 173 -10.82 20.88 -3.94
N GLU A 174 -10.07 21.57 -4.80
CA GLU A 174 -10.01 21.27 -6.24
C GLU A 174 -9.43 19.88 -6.48
N VAL A 175 -8.33 19.56 -5.79
CA VAL A 175 -7.71 18.22 -5.83
C VAL A 175 -8.72 17.13 -5.43
N TYR A 176 -9.48 17.35 -4.36
CA TYR A 176 -10.53 16.43 -3.95
C TYR A 176 -11.61 16.25 -5.04
N ASN A 177 -12.08 17.34 -5.63
CA ASN A 177 -13.11 17.29 -6.68
C ASN A 177 -12.60 16.57 -7.93
N THR A 178 -11.34 16.78 -8.33
CA THR A 178 -10.71 16.06 -9.44
C THR A 178 -10.59 14.56 -9.14
N LEU A 179 -10.28 14.17 -7.91
CA LEU A 179 -10.26 12.75 -7.53
C LEU A 179 -11.67 12.14 -7.56
N VAL A 180 -12.69 12.87 -7.12
CA VAL A 180 -14.09 12.42 -7.21
C VAL A 180 -14.53 12.23 -8.66
N SER A 181 -14.21 13.17 -9.55
CA SER A 181 -14.61 13.11 -10.96
C SER A 181 -13.88 12.03 -11.75
N ARG A 182 -12.58 11.79 -11.45
CA ARG A 182 -11.78 10.74 -12.08
C ARG A 182 -11.98 9.35 -11.49
N ASN A 183 -12.68 9.22 -10.37
CA ASN A 183 -12.92 7.92 -9.75
C ASN A 183 -13.86 7.06 -10.61
N ILE A 184 -13.34 5.95 -11.12
CA ILE A 184 -14.10 5.03 -11.97
C ILE A 184 -15.12 4.26 -11.12
N LYS A 185 -16.41 4.64 -11.23
CA LYS A 185 -17.53 3.93 -10.59
C LYS A 185 -17.86 2.64 -11.34
N GLY A 186 -18.29 1.60 -10.62
CA GLY A 186 -18.80 0.35 -11.24
C GLY A 186 -17.71 -0.60 -11.76
N TYR A 187 -16.43 -0.38 -11.42
CA TYR A 187 -15.33 -1.26 -11.82
C TYR A 187 -15.32 -2.57 -11.00
N THR A 188 -16.16 -3.53 -11.36
CA THR A 188 -16.27 -4.85 -10.72
C THR A 188 -15.30 -5.89 -11.31
N ASN A 189 -14.60 -5.59 -12.40
CA ASN A 189 -13.73 -6.55 -13.09
C ASN A 189 -12.26 -6.45 -12.67
N SER A 190 -11.97 -7.12 -11.56
CA SER A 190 -10.65 -7.38 -10.96
C SER A 190 -9.58 -7.99 -11.89
N ARG A 191 -9.89 -8.39 -13.13
CA ARG A 191 -8.93 -8.97 -14.10
C ARG A 191 -7.97 -7.95 -14.72
N MET A 192 -8.39 -6.70 -14.92
CA MET A 192 -7.54 -5.66 -15.55
C MET A 192 -6.56 -5.04 -14.55
N HIS A 193 -6.95 -4.82 -13.29
CA HIS A 193 -6.06 -4.35 -12.23
C HIS A 193 -4.89 -5.33 -11.97
N VAL A 194 -5.15 -6.65 -12.04
CA VAL A 194 -4.09 -7.66 -11.85
C VAL A 194 -3.03 -7.60 -12.96
N LYS A 195 -3.39 -7.19 -14.18
CA LYS A 195 -2.42 -7.00 -15.28
C LYS A 195 -1.55 -5.76 -15.06
N SER A 196 -2.12 -4.61 -14.68
CA SER A 196 -1.35 -3.38 -14.40
C SER A 196 -0.39 -3.55 -13.21
N VAL A 197 -0.83 -4.20 -12.12
CA VAL A 197 0.00 -4.48 -10.93
C VAL A 197 1.25 -5.31 -11.27
N LYS A 198 1.24 -6.16 -12.31
CA LYS A 198 2.43 -6.92 -12.72
C LYS A 198 3.49 -6.06 -13.40
N GLU A 199 3.10 -5.03 -14.15
CA GLU A 199 4.02 -4.12 -14.85
C GLU A 199 4.60 -3.03 -13.92
N ILE A 200 3.76 -2.45 -13.05
CA ILE A 200 4.19 -1.45 -12.03
C ILE A 200 5.27 -2.01 -11.09
N LYS A 201 5.23 -3.33 -10.82
CA LYS A 201 6.21 -4.06 -9.97
C LYS A 201 7.65 -3.99 -10.46
N LYS A 202 7.91 -3.79 -11.76
CA LYS A 202 9.29 -3.66 -12.29
C LYS A 202 9.88 -2.27 -12.03
N VAL A 203 9.04 -1.23 -11.99
CA VAL A 203 9.47 0.17 -11.92
C VAL A 203 9.62 0.65 -10.47
N THR A 204 8.65 0.35 -9.59
CA THR A 204 8.60 0.89 -8.22
C THR A 204 9.64 0.34 -7.25
N ALA A 205 10.00 -0.95 -7.37
CA ALA A 205 11.07 -1.52 -6.56
C ALA A 205 12.41 -0.83 -6.89
N ASN A 206 12.72 -0.63 -8.18
CA ASN A 206 13.98 -0.04 -8.61
C ASN A 206 14.15 1.43 -8.19
N ASP A 207 13.08 2.23 -8.18
CA ASP A 207 13.17 3.65 -7.80
C ASP A 207 13.32 3.87 -6.29
N LEU A 208 12.65 3.07 -5.45
CA LEU A 208 12.89 3.06 -4.00
C LEU A 208 14.26 2.49 -3.65
N ILE A 209 14.74 1.48 -4.40
CA ILE A 209 16.07 0.87 -4.22
C ILE A 209 17.21 1.82 -4.62
N LYS A 210 16.95 2.87 -5.41
CA LYS A 210 17.97 3.86 -5.81
C LYS A 210 18.13 5.04 -4.87
N LYS A 211 17.30 5.20 -3.83
CA LYS A 211 17.39 6.37 -2.92
C LYS A 211 17.60 5.93 -1.47
N CYS A 212 18.43 6.68 -0.76
CA CYS A 212 18.92 6.35 0.57
C CYS A 212 17.88 6.67 1.64
N PRO A 213 17.60 5.76 2.59
CA PRO A 213 16.60 5.97 3.64
C PRO A 213 16.91 7.14 4.56
N LEU A 214 18.20 7.37 4.81
CA LEU A 214 18.63 8.32 5.84
C LEU A 214 18.65 9.75 5.32
N CYS A 215 18.83 9.97 4.01
CA CYS A 215 19.04 11.32 3.49
C CYS A 215 18.44 11.58 2.08
N GLY A 216 17.82 10.59 1.44
CA GLY A 216 17.28 10.72 0.09
C GLY A 216 18.34 10.76 -1.04
N GLY A 217 19.64 10.73 -0.72
CA GLY A 217 20.72 10.64 -1.71
C GLY A 217 20.68 9.32 -2.49
N GLU A 218 21.43 9.18 -3.58
CA GLU A 218 21.38 7.96 -4.39
C GLU A 218 22.05 6.77 -3.70
N LEU A 219 21.54 5.57 -3.95
CA LEU A 219 22.17 4.32 -3.54
C LEU A 219 23.02 3.80 -4.69
N VAL A 220 24.30 3.60 -4.41
CA VAL A 220 25.32 3.21 -5.38
C VAL A 220 26.04 1.94 -4.90
N ASN A 221 26.49 1.10 -5.83
CA ASN A 221 27.38 -0.01 -5.51
C ASN A 221 28.75 0.54 -5.13
N ARG A 222 29.24 0.17 -3.95
CA ARG A 222 30.58 0.50 -3.45
C ARG A 222 31.35 -0.79 -3.22
N GLN A 223 32.67 -0.70 -3.29
CA GLN A 223 33.56 -1.84 -3.08
C GLN A 223 34.25 -1.71 -1.72
N SER A 224 34.31 -2.82 -0.99
CA SER A 224 35.06 -2.94 0.27
C SER A 224 36.05 -4.11 0.18
N LYS A 225 36.94 -4.21 1.16
CA LYS A 225 37.81 -5.40 1.34
C LYS A 225 37.03 -6.72 1.46
N TYR A 226 35.74 -6.68 1.82
CA TYR A 226 34.88 -7.87 1.98
C TYR A 226 33.91 -8.05 0.80
N GLY A 227 34.08 -7.31 -0.29
CA GLY A 227 33.21 -7.37 -1.47
C GLY A 227 32.37 -6.11 -1.68
N SER A 228 31.52 -6.15 -2.70
CA SER A 228 30.63 -5.06 -3.08
C SER A 228 29.41 -4.96 -2.14
N PHE A 229 29.01 -3.75 -1.81
CA PHE A 229 27.82 -3.46 -1.00
C PHE A 229 27.12 -2.21 -1.52
N ILE A 230 25.84 -2.03 -1.17
CA ILE A 230 25.10 -0.82 -1.58
C ILE A 230 25.28 0.24 -0.51
N GLY A 231 25.76 1.43 -0.87
CA GLY A 231 25.96 2.55 0.04
C GLY A 231 25.36 3.85 -0.48
N CYS A 232 25.12 4.81 0.42
CA CYS A 232 24.68 6.14 0.00
C CYS A 232 25.78 6.90 -0.77
N SER A 233 25.41 7.60 -1.85
CA SER A 233 26.28 8.51 -2.59
C SER A 233 26.82 9.63 -1.68
N ASN A 234 26.03 10.07 -0.69
CA ASN A 234 26.39 11.14 0.26
C ASN A 234 27.33 10.69 1.39
N TYR A 235 27.93 9.51 1.33
CA TYR A 235 29.02 9.13 2.25
C TYR A 235 30.21 10.11 2.07
N PRO A 236 30.86 10.58 3.16
CA PRO A 236 30.77 10.11 4.55
C PRO A 236 29.64 10.73 5.39
N ARG A 237 28.95 11.77 4.90
CA ARG A 237 27.88 12.47 5.65
C ARG A 237 26.67 11.57 5.92
N CYS A 238 26.43 10.60 5.03
CA CYS A 238 25.42 9.56 5.22
C CYS A 238 26.06 8.18 5.20
N LYS A 239 26.04 7.47 6.35
CA LYS A 239 26.68 6.16 6.54
C LYS A 239 25.77 4.96 6.25
N PHE A 240 24.68 5.17 5.52
CA PHE A 240 23.79 4.06 5.14
C PHE A 240 24.54 3.04 4.27
N LYS A 241 24.40 1.75 4.62
CA LYS A 241 24.94 0.60 3.89
C LYS A 241 23.97 -0.59 3.95
N LYS A 242 23.92 -1.39 2.89
CA LYS A 242 23.15 -2.62 2.75
C LYS A 242 24.02 -3.74 2.17
#